data_AF-A0A0G0ZEY1-F1
#
_entry.id   AF-A0A0G0ZEY1-F1
#
_cell.length_a   1.000
_cell.length_b   1.000
_cell.length_c   1.000
_cell.angle_alpha   90.00
_cell.angle_beta   90.00
_cell.angle_gamma   90.00
#
_symmetry.space_group_name_H-M   'P 1'
#
loop_
_entity.id
_entity.type
_entity.pdbx_description
1 polymer ?
#
loop_
_entity_poly.entity_id
_entity_poly.type
_entity_poly.pdbx_seq_one_letter_code
_entity_poly.pdbx_strand_id
1 'polypeptide(L)'
;RNKKELWVLYQEALTSGLSGEEICNTLFWTVKNIALMKNARMDDNCGLNPFVATKARSFAKNYSQEEIASLSRSLVTIYHEDHRGGEPMNISLERFILDI
;
A
#
# COMPACT_ATOMS: atom_id res chain seq x y z
N ARG A 1 -0.26 -12.45 -7.67
CA ARG A 1 0.04 -12.29 -6.21
C ARG A 1 -1.12 -12.90 -5.41
N ASN A 2 -0.97 -13.16 -4.11
CA ASN A 2 -2.02 -13.83 -3.32
C ASN A 2 -3.13 -12.85 -2.89
N LYS A 3 -4.05 -12.57 -3.81
CA LYS A 3 -5.20 -11.67 -3.60
C LYS A 3 -6.11 -12.13 -2.48
N LYS A 4 -6.40 -13.44 -2.45
CA LYS A 4 -7.24 -14.06 -1.42
C LYS A 4 -6.67 -13.81 -0.02
N GLU A 5 -5.37 -14.02 0.16
CA GLU A 5 -4.72 -13.80 1.44
C GLU A 5 -4.75 -12.32 1.86
N LEU A 6 -4.50 -11.39 0.94
CA LEU A 6 -4.62 -9.96 1.25
C LEU A 6 -6.04 -9.58 1.67
N TRP A 7 -7.06 -10.08 0.98
CA TRP A 7 -8.46 -9.84 1.33
C TRP A 7 -8.83 -10.44 2.69
N VAL A 8 -8.36 -11.66 3.01
CA VAL A 8 -8.59 -12.27 4.33
C VAL A 8 -7.94 -11.43 5.44
N LEU A 9 -6.66 -11.04 5.29
CA LEU A 9 -5.97 -10.19 6.26
C LEU A 9 -6.64 -8.82 6.43
N TYR A 10 -7.22 -8.28 5.36
CA TYR A 10 -8.00 -7.06 5.40
C TYR A 10 -9.28 -7.21 6.23
N GLN A 11 -10.04 -8.29 6.03
CA GLN A 11 -11.23 -8.58 6.84
C GLN A 11 -10.89 -8.83 8.31
N GLU A 12 -9.78 -9.51 8.59
CA GLU A 12 -9.27 -9.70 9.96
C GLU A 12 -8.89 -8.37 10.63
N ALA A 13 -8.24 -7.46 9.88
CA ALA A 13 -7.91 -6.12 10.36
C ALA A 13 -9.18 -5.32 10.73
N LEU A 14 -10.19 -5.33 9.87
CA LEU A 14 -11.49 -4.69 10.17
C LEU A 14 -12.16 -5.32 11.39
N THR A 15 -12.18 -6.66 11.48
CA THR A 15 -12.81 -7.40 12.58
C THR A 15 -12.10 -7.16 13.92
N SER A 16 -10.80 -6.86 13.89
CA SER A 16 -10.03 -6.48 15.09
C SER A 16 -10.21 -5.00 15.49
N GLY A 17 -11.03 -4.23 14.75
CA GLY A 17 -11.41 -2.87 15.08
C GLY A 17 -10.50 -1.79 14.46
N LEU A 18 -9.58 -2.16 13.56
CA LEU A 18 -8.81 -1.17 12.81
C LEU A 18 -9.71 -0.41 11.83
N SER A 19 -9.53 0.90 11.77
CA SER A 19 -10.24 1.74 10.81
C SER A 19 -9.72 1.53 9.39
N GLY A 20 -10.58 1.80 8.40
CA GLY A 20 -10.18 1.80 6.98
C GLY A 20 -9.01 2.76 6.73
N GLU A 21 -8.95 3.87 7.45
CA GLU A 21 -7.86 4.86 7.34
C GLU A 21 -6.51 4.31 7.82
N GLU A 22 -6.47 3.63 8.98
CA GLU A 22 -5.24 3.00 9.49
C GLU A 22 -4.70 1.95 8.51
N ILE A 23 -5.60 1.16 7.93
CA ILE A 23 -5.26 0.17 6.91
C ILE A 23 -4.75 0.85 5.63
N CYS A 24 -5.47 1.86 5.13
CA CYS A 24 -5.10 2.63 3.93
C CYS A 24 -3.71 3.26 4.09
N ASN A 25 -3.45 3.91 5.22
CA ASN A 25 -2.16 4.53 5.53
C ASN A 25 -1.03 3.49 5.59
N THR A 26 -1.28 2.32 6.17
CA THR A 26 -0.30 1.23 6.23
C THR A 26 0.07 0.70 4.84
N LEU A 27 -0.93 0.51 3.98
CA LEU A 27 -0.71 0.12 2.58
C LEU A 27 0.04 1.21 1.81
N PHE A 28 -0.36 2.47 1.98
CA PHE A 28 0.28 3.61 1.32
C PHE A 28 1.75 3.74 1.69
N TRP A 29 2.10 3.64 2.98
CA TRP A 29 3.50 3.66 3.42
C TRP A 29 4.32 2.52 2.85
N THR A 30 3.72 1.33 2.70
CA THR A 30 4.38 0.19 2.05
C THR A 30 4.69 0.50 0.59
N VAL A 31 3.71 0.99 -0.17
CA VAL A 31 3.91 1.38 -1.58
C VAL A 31 4.92 2.51 -1.72
N LYS A 32 4.88 3.51 -0.84
CA LYS A 32 5.85 4.62 -0.79
C LYS A 32 7.28 4.12 -0.54
N ASN A 33 7.47 3.20 0.40
CA ASN A 33 8.80 2.62 0.66
C ASN A 33 9.30 1.82 -0.54
N ILE A 34 8.43 1.07 -1.21
CA ILE A 34 8.76 0.38 -2.47
C ILE A 34 9.17 1.39 -3.54
N ALA A 35 8.43 2.50 -3.68
CA ALA A 35 8.73 3.57 -4.64
C ALA A 35 10.11 4.20 -4.39
N LEU A 36 10.44 4.49 -3.13
CA LEU A 36 11.75 5.03 -2.73
C LEU A 36 12.88 4.07 -3.13
N MET A 37 12.70 2.77 -2.88
CA MET A 37 13.75 1.78 -3.10
C MET A 37 13.86 1.28 -4.55
N LYS A 38 12.91 1.60 -5.43
CA LYS A 38 12.85 1.08 -6.82
C LYS A 38 14.10 1.39 -7.64
N ASN A 39 14.60 2.62 -7.51
CA ASN A 39 15.78 3.11 -8.24
C ASN A 39 16.91 3.56 -7.30
N ALA A 40 16.81 3.24 -6.00
CA ALA A 40 17.85 3.55 -5.03
C ALA A 40 19.11 2.73 -5.33
N ARG A 41 20.29 3.34 -5.19
CA ARG A 41 21.58 2.63 -5.22
C ARG A 41 21.66 1.61 -4.09
N MET A 42 22.48 0.57 -4.23
CA MET A 42 22.50 -0.55 -3.28
C MET A 42 22.92 -0.15 -1.86
N ASP A 43 23.80 0.84 -1.75
CA ASP A 43 24.31 1.43 -0.51
C ASP A 43 23.41 2.52 0.08
N ASP A 44 22.38 2.95 -0.65
CA ASP A 44 21.50 4.04 -0.26
C ASP A 44 20.18 3.50 0.31
N ASN A 45 19.88 3.86 1.56
CA ASN A 45 18.63 3.51 2.24
C ASN A 45 17.55 4.60 2.13
N CYS A 46 17.84 5.72 1.46
CA CYS A 46 16.91 6.83 1.24
C CYS A 46 16.21 7.35 2.52
N GLY A 47 16.95 7.36 3.64
CA GLY A 47 16.43 7.78 4.95
C GLY A 47 15.58 6.75 5.69
N LEU A 48 15.37 5.55 5.13
CA LEU A 48 14.68 4.45 5.80
C LEU A 48 15.60 3.71 6.78
N ASN A 49 15.01 3.12 7.81
CA ASN A 49 15.72 2.14 8.65
C ASN A 49 16.26 0.98 7.78
N PRO A 50 17.49 0.46 8.04
CA PRO A 50 18.11 -0.59 7.22
C PRO A 50 17.22 -1.83 6.98
N PHE A 51 16.46 -2.26 7.99
CA PHE A 51 15.54 -3.39 7.86
C PHE A 51 14.39 -3.08 6.89
N VAL A 52 13.81 -1.88 7.00
CA VAL A 52 12.72 -1.42 6.12
C VAL A 52 13.23 -1.24 4.69
N ALA A 53 14.41 -0.63 4.52
CA ALA A 53 15.03 -0.43 3.21
C ALA A 53 15.32 -1.77 2.50
N THR A 54 15.88 -2.74 3.22
CA THR A 54 16.17 -4.07 2.70
C THR A 54 14.89 -4.78 2.25
N LYS A 55 13.85 -4.76 3.09
CA LYS A 55 12.54 -5.36 2.77
C LYS A 55 11.91 -4.68 1.56
N ALA A 56 11.83 -3.35 1.55
CA ALA A 56 11.24 -2.59 0.46
C ALA A 56 11.98 -2.78 -0.87
N ARG A 57 13.32 -2.82 -0.85
CA ARG A 57 14.15 -3.10 -2.04
C ARG A 57 13.88 -4.48 -2.62
N SER A 58 13.72 -5.49 -1.76
CA SER A 58 13.35 -6.84 -2.19
C SER A 58 12.00 -6.83 -2.92
N PHE A 59 11.00 -6.15 -2.36
CA PHE A 59 9.68 -6.03 -2.99
C PHE A 59 9.70 -5.19 -4.26
N ALA A 60 10.50 -4.13 -4.35
CA ALA A 60 10.55 -3.24 -5.52
C ALA A 60 11.00 -3.92 -6.82
N LYS A 61 11.69 -5.07 -6.72
CA LYS A 61 12.03 -5.91 -7.88
C LYS A 61 10.79 -6.54 -8.53
N ASN A 62 9.72 -6.74 -7.77
CA ASN A 62 8.51 -7.45 -8.20
C ASN A 62 7.42 -6.55 -8.81
N TYR A 63 7.67 -5.24 -8.92
CA TYR A 63 6.71 -4.26 -9.43
C TYR A 63 7.39 -3.34 -10.46
N SER A 64 6.70 -2.97 -11.54
CA SER A 64 7.15 -1.92 -12.47
C SER A 64 7.03 -0.52 -11.85
N GLN A 65 7.66 0.49 -12.46
CA GLN A 65 7.54 1.87 -12.00
C GLN A 65 6.09 2.38 -12.14
N GLU A 66 5.42 1.99 -13.23
CA GLU A 66 4.04 2.31 -13.55
C GLU A 66 3.07 1.63 -12.58
N GLU A 67 3.31 0.36 -12.24
CA GLU A 67 2.50 -0.36 -11.23
C GLU A 67 2.59 0.33 -9.87
N ILE A 68 3.79 0.71 -9.42
CA ILE A 68 4.00 1.44 -8.17
C ILE A 68 3.25 2.79 -8.18
N ALA A 69 3.36 3.53 -9.29
CA ALA A 69 2.67 4.81 -9.45
C ALA A 69 1.15 4.66 -9.45
N SER A 70 0.64 3.60 -10.09
CA SER A 70 -0.78 3.27 -10.11
C SER A 70 -1.30 2.94 -8.71
N LEU A 71 -0.63 2.04 -7.98
CA LEU A 71 -0.99 1.68 -6.61
C LEU A 71 -0.98 2.90 -5.67
N SER A 72 0.07 3.73 -5.77
CA SER A 72 0.20 4.97 -4.99
C SER A 72 -0.97 5.92 -5.27
N ARG A 73 -1.29 6.14 -6.56
CA ARG A 73 -2.40 7.01 -6.96
C ARG A 73 -3.73 6.48 -6.47
N SER A 74 -4.01 5.19 -6.60
CA SER A 74 -5.27 4.59 -6.14
C SER A 74 -5.48 4.77 -4.64
N LEU A 75 -4.46 4.52 -3.82
CA LEU A 75 -4.56 4.67 -2.36
C LEU A 75 -4.77 6.14 -1.95
N VAL A 76 -4.08 7.09 -2.60
CA VAL A 76 -4.27 8.52 -2.35
C VAL A 76 -5.67 8.98 -2.77
N THR A 77 -6.18 8.49 -3.90
CA THR A 77 -7.55 8.78 -4.34
C THR A 77 -8.57 8.24 -3.33
N ILE A 78 -8.44 6.99 -2.89
CA ILE A 78 -9.34 6.38 -1.89
C ILE A 78 -9.38 7.22 -0.62
N TYR A 79 -8.22 7.63 -0.10
CA TYR A 79 -8.13 8.49 1.07
C TYR A 79 -8.90 9.81 0.88
N HIS A 80 -8.68 10.51 -0.23
CA HIS A 80 -9.31 11.80 -0.46
C HIS A 80 -10.80 11.72 -0.76
N GLU A 81 -11.27 10.69 -1.46
CA GLU A 81 -12.68 10.54 -1.81
C GLU A 81 -13.53 10.25 -0.56
N ASP A 82 -13.07 9.39 0.34
CA ASP A 82 -13.76 9.14 1.62
C ASP A 82 -13.87 10.44 2.45
N HIS A 83 -12.78 11.21 2.58
CA HIS A 83 -12.76 12.48 3.32
C HIS A 83 -13.63 13.58 2.70
N ARG A 84 -13.98 13.45 1.42
CA ARG A 84 -14.89 14.37 0.72
C ARG A 84 -16.36 13.98 0.85
N GLY A 85 -16.66 12.96 1.65
CA GLY A 85 -18.01 12.40 1.77
C GLY A 85 -18.39 11.49 0.60
N GLY A 86 -17.40 10.96 -0.10
CA GLY A 86 -17.56 9.98 -1.17
C GLY A 86 -17.85 8.57 -0.63
N GLU A 87 -17.38 7.57 -1.36
CA GLU A 87 -17.58 6.17 -0.94
C GLU A 87 -16.79 5.86 0.34
N PRO A 88 -17.39 5.13 1.30
CA PRO A 88 -16.71 4.70 2.51
C PRO A 88 -15.40 3.96 2.21
N MET A 89 -14.33 4.32 2.94
CA MET A 89 -12.98 3.82 2.71
C MET A 89 -12.88 2.30 2.75
N ASN A 90 -13.67 1.65 3.61
CA ASN A 90 -13.70 0.20 3.73
C ASN A 90 -14.18 -0.49 2.45
N ILE A 91 -15.18 0.07 1.77
CA ILE A 91 -15.69 -0.46 0.50
C ILE A 91 -14.70 -0.18 -0.64
N SER A 92 -14.16 1.03 -0.68
CA SER A 92 -13.15 1.44 -1.68
C SER A 92 -11.87 0.59 -1.60
N LEU A 93 -11.37 0.32 -0.40
CA LEU A 93 -10.20 -0.55 -0.17
C LEU A 93 -10.49 -2.00 -0.55
N GLU A 94 -11.68 -2.52 -0.22
CA GLU A 94 -12.06 -3.87 -0.60
C GLU A 94 -12.07 -4.03 -2.12
N ARG A 95 -12.71 -3.10 -2.84
CA ARG A 95 -12.71 -3.10 -4.30
C ARG A 95 -11.28 -3.02 -4.87
N PHE A 96 -10.46 -2.11 -4.33
CA PHE A 96 -9.05 -2.01 -4.71
C PHE A 96 -8.30 -3.33 -4.54
N ILE A 97 -8.45 -4.02 -3.39
CA ILE A 97 -7.83 -5.32 -3.14
C ILE A 97 -8.31 -6.38 -4.14
N LEU A 98 -9.59 -6.35 -4.52
CA LEU A 98 -10.15 -7.31 -5.46
C LEU A 98 -9.75 -7.03 -6.92
N ASP A 99 -9.32 -5.82 -7.25
CA ASP A 99 -8.95 -5.40 -8.61
C ASP A 99 -7.45 -5.60 -8.95
N ILE A 100 -6.56 -5.70 -7.94
CA ILE A 100 -5.09 -5.85 -8.16
C ILE A 100 -4.60 -7.21 -8.66
#